data_AF-A0AAD5L182-F1
#
_entry.id   AF-A0AAD5L182-F1
#
_cell.length_a   1.000
_cell.length_b   1.000
_cell.length_c   1.000
_cell.angle_alpha   90.00
_cell.angle_beta   90.00
_cell.angle_gamma   90.00
#
_symmetry.space_group_name_H-M   'P 1'
#
loop_
_entity.id
_entity.type
_entity.pdbx_description
1 polymer ?
#
loop_
_entity_poly.entity_id
_entity_poly.type
_entity_poly.pdbx_seq_one_letter_code
_entity_poly.pdbx_strand_id
1 'polypeptide(L)'
;MDSIDLAKVISMIVLSLGTLILGLLPIWIIRRMKVQSGSHEMSPGIRNVLSGMLCFGGGVLMATALTHLLPELHEGITELQADGTIKSSLPIAEIIFSAGFFLVYLIEELVHVIIHRRSHHRKKADVSIHQSVGITVVQPIQPDELEDGCNEKTICQSNCDDLSTPSTNSGSDQAIVDNISITSKKRTASVVHHHDHHHHVMADSNRTLPSVQGLLIIIGLSLHEILEGVAIGLEETEGDVWGLFAAVATHKFVITFCVGLDMASNGVKPSLQICYMIVLSLVSSIGIGVGMALSNGTSVGLVLTSLILQGLAGGTLIYVAFFEVLERERTKPSNKLMQWATVLLGYLFMIGLEALIPEHEHGEHEEHGTEDPHLRLQKLATVMAPRLLGFHGEHDSHNH
;
A
#
# COMPACT_ATOMS: atom_id res chain seq x y z
N MET A 1 18.45 0.58 -36.46
CA MET A 1 18.23 0.11 -35.08
C MET A 1 19.57 0.19 -34.46
N ASP A 2 19.79 1.35 -33.88
CA ASP A 2 21.12 1.87 -33.63
C ASP A 2 21.49 1.49 -32.19
N SER A 3 22.71 1.76 -31.72
CA SER A 3 23.13 1.17 -30.43
C SER A 3 22.27 1.66 -29.24
N ILE A 4 21.77 2.90 -29.32
CA ILE A 4 20.76 3.48 -28.42
C ILE A 4 19.44 2.70 -28.47
N ASP A 5 18.88 2.43 -29.66
CA ASP A 5 17.65 1.62 -29.80
C ASP A 5 17.86 0.21 -29.22
N LEU A 6 19.03 -0.39 -29.46
CA LEU A 6 19.37 -1.70 -28.97
C LEU A 6 19.46 -1.73 -27.44
N ALA A 7 20.10 -0.73 -26.83
CA ALA A 7 20.14 -0.57 -25.37
C ALA A 7 18.74 -0.39 -24.78
N LYS A 8 17.88 0.43 -25.39
CA LYS A 8 16.47 0.61 -24.97
C LYS A 8 15.65 -0.68 -25.12
N VAL A 9 15.81 -1.42 -26.21
CA VAL A 9 15.14 -2.72 -26.44
C VAL A 9 15.63 -3.82 -25.49
N ILE A 10 16.94 -3.86 -25.17
CA ILE A 10 17.46 -4.79 -24.16
C ILE A 10 16.91 -4.43 -22.78
N SER A 11 16.94 -3.14 -22.41
CA SER A 11 16.40 -2.64 -21.15
C SER A 11 14.91 -2.99 -20.98
N MET A 12 14.11 -2.77 -22.04
CA MET A 12 12.71 -3.18 -22.12
C MET A 12 12.51 -4.67 -21.81
N ILE A 13 13.28 -5.54 -22.47
CA ILE A 13 13.19 -7.00 -22.29
C ILE A 13 13.64 -7.42 -20.88
N VAL A 14 14.78 -6.90 -20.39
CA VAL A 14 15.38 -7.30 -19.12
C VAL A 14 14.55 -6.83 -17.93
N LEU A 15 14.09 -5.57 -17.92
CA LEU A 15 13.22 -5.08 -16.86
C LEU A 15 11.91 -5.89 -16.81
N SER A 16 11.29 -6.17 -17.95
CA SER A 16 10.00 -6.89 -17.99
C SER A 16 10.13 -8.36 -17.57
N LEU A 17 11.15 -9.07 -18.06
CA LEU A 17 11.39 -10.47 -17.68
C LEU A 17 11.86 -10.59 -16.22
N GLY A 18 12.73 -9.69 -15.74
CA GLY A 18 13.16 -9.64 -14.34
C GLY A 18 11.99 -9.39 -13.39
N THR A 19 11.13 -8.43 -13.73
CA THR A 19 9.88 -8.12 -13.00
C THR A 19 8.97 -9.36 -12.91
N LEU A 20 8.72 -10.06 -14.02
CA LEU A 20 7.94 -11.32 -14.00
C LEU A 20 8.58 -12.41 -13.14
N ILE A 21 9.88 -12.66 -13.28
CA ILE A 21 10.56 -13.75 -12.58
C ILE A 21 10.56 -13.48 -11.07
N LEU A 22 10.96 -12.28 -10.65
CA LEU A 22 11.10 -11.93 -9.23
C LEU A 22 9.75 -11.67 -8.55
N GLY A 23 8.75 -11.16 -9.27
CA GLY A 23 7.39 -10.97 -8.75
C GLY A 23 6.58 -12.25 -8.58
N LEU A 24 6.90 -13.29 -9.35
CA LEU A 24 6.27 -14.62 -9.25
C LEU A 24 7.02 -15.58 -8.32
N LEU A 25 8.32 -15.38 -8.10
CA LEU A 25 9.15 -16.19 -7.19
C LEU A 25 8.53 -16.36 -5.77
N PRO A 26 7.97 -15.31 -5.12
CA PRO A 26 7.28 -15.46 -3.84
C PRO A 26 6.10 -16.43 -3.82
N ILE A 27 5.40 -16.64 -4.95
CA ILE A 27 4.29 -17.61 -5.03
C ILE A 27 4.82 -19.02 -4.73
N TRP A 28 5.99 -19.36 -5.27
CA TRP A 28 6.64 -20.65 -5.04
C TRP A 28 7.18 -20.76 -3.61
N ILE A 29 7.82 -19.70 -3.10
CA ILE A 29 8.34 -19.64 -1.72
C ILE A 29 7.20 -19.90 -0.71
N ILE A 30 6.12 -19.09 -0.74
CA ILE A 30 5.03 -19.20 0.22
C ILE A 30 4.26 -20.53 0.08
N ARG A 31 4.07 -21.04 -1.13
CA ARG A 31 3.50 -22.38 -1.35
C ARG A 31 4.36 -23.48 -0.69
N ARG A 32 5.68 -23.46 -0.91
CA ARG A 32 6.60 -24.44 -0.34
C ARG A 32 6.61 -24.39 1.19
N MET A 33 6.62 -23.20 1.77
CA MET A 33 6.58 -23.00 3.23
C MET A 33 5.28 -23.52 3.85
N LYS A 34 4.12 -23.29 3.21
CA LYS A 34 2.82 -23.83 3.68
C LYS A 34 2.77 -25.35 3.59
N VAL A 35 3.23 -25.95 2.48
CA VAL A 35 3.30 -27.42 2.34
C VAL A 35 4.22 -28.05 3.39
N GLN A 36 5.39 -27.45 3.66
CA GLN A 36 6.34 -27.96 4.63
C GLN A 36 5.87 -27.81 6.10
N SER A 37 5.02 -26.83 6.41
CA SER A 37 4.56 -26.59 7.77
C SER A 37 3.45 -27.56 8.23
N GLY A 38 2.73 -28.19 7.30
CA GLY A 38 1.57 -29.06 7.59
C GLY A 38 0.33 -28.35 8.13
N SER A 39 0.49 -27.15 8.72
CA SER A 39 -0.57 -26.27 9.19
C SER A 39 -1.09 -25.35 8.08
N HIS A 40 -2.40 -25.04 8.13
CA HIS A 40 -2.99 -24.01 7.28
C HIS A 40 -2.58 -22.59 7.72
N GLU A 41 -2.19 -22.42 8.98
CA GLU A 41 -1.66 -21.18 9.55
C GLU A 41 -0.14 -21.12 9.53
N MET A 42 0.39 -19.89 9.53
CA MET A 42 1.82 -19.61 9.35
C MET A 42 2.43 -19.12 10.67
N SER A 43 3.59 -19.67 11.06
CA SER A 43 4.13 -19.46 12.41
C SER A 43 4.47 -17.98 12.71
N PRO A 44 4.43 -17.54 13.98
CA PRO A 44 4.73 -16.15 14.36
C PRO A 44 6.11 -15.67 13.90
N GLY A 45 7.11 -16.55 13.89
CA GLY A 45 8.45 -16.24 13.36
C GLY A 45 8.42 -15.92 11.87
N ILE A 46 7.73 -16.73 11.06
CA ILE A 46 7.59 -16.47 9.62
C ILE A 46 6.78 -15.20 9.37
N ARG A 47 5.70 -14.96 10.12
CA ARG A 47 4.91 -13.71 10.04
C ARG A 47 5.78 -12.47 10.29
N ASN A 48 6.67 -12.53 11.28
CA ASN A 48 7.64 -11.48 11.54
C ASN A 48 8.65 -11.33 10.39
N VAL A 49 9.24 -12.41 9.87
CA VAL A 49 10.19 -12.34 8.74
C VAL A 49 9.55 -11.70 7.51
N LEU A 50 8.35 -12.10 7.12
CA LEU A 50 7.68 -11.49 5.95
C LEU A 50 7.41 -9.99 6.18
N SER A 51 6.90 -9.62 7.35
CA SER A 51 6.69 -8.21 7.71
C SER A 51 7.99 -7.41 7.69
N GLY A 52 9.09 -8.00 8.15
CA GLY A 52 10.43 -7.41 8.07
C GLY A 52 10.89 -7.16 6.64
N MET A 53 10.65 -8.11 5.72
CA MET A 53 10.98 -7.98 4.29
C MET A 53 10.13 -6.93 3.58
N LEU A 54 8.89 -6.71 4.00
CA LEU A 54 8.03 -5.65 3.47
C LEU A 54 8.44 -4.27 4.00
N CYS A 55 8.80 -4.16 5.28
CA CYS A 55 9.43 -2.96 5.84
C CYS A 55 10.77 -2.64 5.17
N PHE A 56 11.59 -3.65 4.83
CA PHE A 56 12.81 -3.47 4.02
C PHE A 56 12.50 -2.87 2.64
N GLY A 57 11.47 -3.37 1.94
CA GLY A 57 10.98 -2.78 0.69
C GLY A 57 10.51 -1.32 0.85
N GLY A 58 9.87 -0.98 1.97
CA GLY A 58 9.53 0.41 2.31
C GLY A 58 10.75 1.30 2.54
N GLY A 59 11.81 0.77 3.16
CA GLY A 59 13.10 1.46 3.30
C GLY A 59 13.82 1.68 1.98
N VAL A 60 13.76 0.69 1.07
CA VAL A 60 14.27 0.76 -0.31
C VAL A 60 13.58 1.87 -1.09
N LEU A 61 12.24 1.86 -1.14
CA LEU A 61 11.43 2.90 -1.79
C LEU A 61 11.75 4.31 -1.27
N MET A 62 11.92 4.45 0.05
CA MET A 62 12.24 5.72 0.71
C MET A 62 13.67 6.20 0.44
N ALA A 63 14.63 5.31 0.18
CA ALA A 63 15.96 5.68 -0.29
C ALA A 63 15.90 6.19 -1.72
N THR A 64 15.48 5.35 -2.67
CA THR A 64 15.40 5.70 -4.10
C THR A 64 14.72 7.06 -4.36
N ALA A 65 13.62 7.35 -3.66
CA ALA A 65 12.93 8.63 -3.78
C ALA A 65 13.68 9.85 -3.21
N LEU A 66 14.60 9.68 -2.25
CA LEU A 66 15.26 10.77 -1.51
C LEU A 66 16.77 10.88 -1.74
N THR A 67 17.45 9.81 -2.16
CA THR A 67 18.92 9.75 -2.37
C THR A 67 19.33 9.64 -3.82
N HIS A 68 18.41 9.30 -4.73
CA HIS A 68 18.64 9.21 -6.18
C HIS A 68 17.71 10.17 -6.93
N LEU A 69 16.40 9.92 -6.96
CA LEU A 69 15.47 10.68 -7.82
C LEU A 69 15.26 12.16 -7.42
N LEU A 70 15.42 12.51 -6.14
CA LEU A 70 15.29 13.91 -5.70
C LEU A 70 16.58 14.74 -5.93
N PRO A 71 17.79 14.25 -5.61
CA PRO A 71 19.04 14.94 -5.99
C PRO A 71 19.20 15.13 -7.49
N GLU A 72 19.01 14.07 -8.30
CA GLU A 72 19.17 14.11 -9.75
C GLU A 72 18.21 15.13 -10.42
N LEU A 73 16.96 15.17 -9.95
CA LEU A 73 15.99 16.20 -10.32
C LEU A 73 16.45 17.62 -9.91
N HIS A 74 17.01 17.79 -8.71
CA HIS A 74 17.44 19.09 -8.21
C HIS A 74 18.64 19.62 -9.01
N GLU A 75 19.59 18.76 -9.35
CA GLU A 75 20.79 19.10 -10.10
C GLU A 75 20.44 19.45 -11.55
N GLY A 76 19.75 18.57 -12.30
CA GLY A 76 19.36 18.84 -13.70
C GLY A 76 18.42 20.04 -13.86
N ILE A 77 17.55 20.32 -12.88
CA ILE A 77 16.74 21.56 -12.89
C ILE A 77 17.59 22.80 -12.60
N THR A 78 18.61 22.69 -11.72
CA THR A 78 19.53 23.80 -11.41
C THR A 78 20.40 24.15 -12.62
N GLU A 79 20.88 23.17 -13.39
CA GLU A 79 21.61 23.39 -14.64
C GLU A 79 20.74 24.15 -15.67
N LEU A 80 19.50 23.70 -15.89
CA LEU A 80 18.56 24.38 -16.78
C LEU A 80 18.13 25.79 -16.29
N GLN A 81 18.30 26.09 -15.00
CA GLN A 81 18.18 27.46 -14.48
C GLN A 81 19.46 28.29 -14.71
N ALA A 82 20.65 27.69 -14.58
CA ALA A 82 21.93 28.35 -14.82
C ALA A 82 22.12 28.75 -16.30
N ASP A 83 21.75 27.88 -17.24
CA ASP A 83 21.71 28.15 -18.69
C ASP A 83 20.66 29.21 -19.07
N GLY A 84 19.81 29.63 -18.13
CA GLY A 84 18.77 30.63 -18.36
C GLY A 84 17.58 30.12 -19.19
N THR A 85 17.51 28.82 -19.46
CA THR A 85 16.36 28.13 -20.07
C THR A 85 15.12 28.29 -19.17
N ILE A 86 15.29 28.14 -17.86
CA ILE A 86 14.20 28.26 -16.87
C ILE A 86 14.38 29.52 -16.02
N LYS A 87 13.62 30.58 -16.34
CA LYS A 87 13.69 31.88 -15.63
C LYS A 87 12.73 31.93 -14.44
N SER A 88 13.15 31.31 -13.35
CA SER A 88 12.40 31.22 -12.09
C SER A 88 13.37 31.18 -10.90
N SER A 89 12.96 31.77 -9.77
CA SER A 89 13.66 31.67 -8.47
C SER A 89 12.88 30.77 -7.48
N LEU A 90 12.04 29.87 -7.99
CA LEU A 90 11.26 28.92 -7.20
C LEU A 90 11.98 27.56 -7.13
N PRO A 91 11.77 26.78 -6.05
CA PRO A 91 12.25 25.40 -5.92
C PRO A 91 11.45 24.46 -6.84
N ILE A 92 11.78 24.46 -8.14
CA ILE A 92 11.00 23.77 -9.17
C ILE A 92 11.10 22.24 -9.03
N ALA A 93 12.29 21.72 -8.70
CA ALA A 93 12.49 20.30 -8.45
C ALA A 93 11.56 19.79 -7.34
N GLU A 94 11.54 20.46 -6.20
CA GLU A 94 10.71 20.12 -5.04
C GLU A 94 9.21 20.27 -5.34
N ILE A 95 8.83 21.20 -6.23
CA ILE A 95 7.45 21.36 -6.72
C ILE A 95 7.05 20.20 -7.65
N ILE A 96 7.91 19.78 -8.57
CA ILE A 96 7.67 18.61 -9.45
C ILE A 96 7.55 17.33 -8.61
N PHE A 97 8.48 17.13 -7.68
CA PHE A 97 8.46 16.01 -6.74
C PHE A 97 7.19 15.98 -5.88
N SER A 98 6.78 17.14 -5.35
CA SER A 98 5.52 17.28 -4.62
C SER A 98 4.29 17.01 -5.51
N ALA A 99 4.33 17.40 -6.79
CA ALA A 99 3.24 17.12 -7.72
C ALA A 99 3.07 15.60 -7.98
N GLY A 100 4.16 14.84 -8.02
CA GLY A 100 4.12 13.37 -8.10
C GLY A 100 3.42 12.74 -6.89
N PHE A 101 3.72 13.23 -5.68
CA PHE A 101 3.04 12.81 -4.46
C PHE A 101 1.53 13.09 -4.50
N PHE A 102 1.13 14.31 -4.87
CA PHE A 102 -0.29 14.67 -4.98
C PHE A 102 -1.02 13.93 -6.11
N LEU A 103 -0.32 13.51 -7.16
CA LEU A 103 -0.89 12.72 -8.26
C LEU A 103 -1.36 11.34 -7.79
N VAL A 104 -0.56 10.62 -6.98
CA VAL A 104 -0.99 9.32 -6.43
C VAL A 104 -2.12 9.50 -5.41
N TYR A 105 -2.02 10.48 -4.52
CA TYR A 105 -3.08 10.79 -3.54
C TYR A 105 -4.44 11.06 -4.20
N LEU A 106 -4.45 11.87 -5.28
CA LEU A 106 -5.65 12.13 -6.07
C LEU A 106 -6.23 10.84 -6.68
N ILE A 107 -5.37 9.93 -7.14
CA ILE A 107 -5.79 8.68 -7.79
C ILE A 107 -6.33 7.67 -6.76
N GLU A 108 -5.74 7.57 -5.56
CA GLU A 108 -6.28 6.76 -4.47
C GLU A 108 -7.70 7.22 -4.08
N GLU A 109 -7.89 8.53 -3.85
CA GLU A 109 -9.21 9.08 -3.51
C GLU A 109 -10.23 8.85 -4.65
N LEU A 110 -9.84 9.04 -5.91
CA LEU A 110 -10.70 8.74 -7.06
C LEU A 110 -11.08 7.24 -7.13
N VAL A 111 -10.14 6.33 -6.88
CA VAL A 111 -10.40 4.88 -6.81
C VAL A 111 -11.37 4.56 -5.67
N HIS A 112 -11.18 5.14 -4.48
CA HIS A 112 -12.07 5.00 -3.33
C HIS A 112 -13.49 5.50 -3.65
N VAL A 113 -13.63 6.68 -4.22
CA VAL A 113 -14.93 7.26 -4.63
C VAL A 113 -15.63 6.38 -5.68
N ILE A 114 -14.90 5.85 -6.67
CA ILE A 114 -15.46 4.98 -7.72
C ILE A 114 -15.95 3.65 -7.12
N ILE A 115 -15.17 3.02 -6.24
CA ILE A 115 -15.52 1.75 -5.58
C ILE A 115 -16.74 1.95 -4.66
N HIS A 116 -16.77 3.03 -3.87
CA HIS A 116 -17.88 3.34 -2.97
C HIS A 116 -19.19 3.59 -3.75
N ARG A 117 -19.14 4.39 -4.83
CA ARG A 117 -20.31 4.62 -5.72
C ARG A 117 -20.83 3.32 -6.33
N ARG A 118 -19.95 2.43 -6.80
CA ARG A 118 -20.34 1.12 -7.35
C ARG A 118 -21.03 0.22 -6.31
N SER A 119 -20.58 0.25 -5.06
CA SER A 119 -21.22 -0.49 -3.94
C SER A 119 -22.67 -0.05 -3.73
N HIS A 120 -22.94 1.26 -3.67
CA HIS A 120 -24.30 1.79 -3.51
C HIS A 120 -25.22 1.48 -4.69
N HIS A 121 -24.72 1.56 -5.94
CA HIS A 121 -25.52 1.19 -7.11
C HIS A 121 -25.87 -0.30 -7.13
N ARG A 122 -24.94 -1.19 -6.74
CA ARG A 122 -25.21 -2.64 -6.67
C ARG A 122 -26.29 -2.96 -5.63
N LYS A 123 -26.17 -2.40 -4.42
CA LYS A 123 -27.19 -2.55 -3.36
C LYS A 123 -28.58 -2.04 -3.79
N LYS A 124 -28.65 -0.92 -4.53
CA LYS A 124 -29.93 -0.45 -5.10
C LYS A 124 -30.50 -1.38 -6.17
N ALA A 125 -29.64 -1.93 -7.04
CA ALA A 125 -30.07 -2.87 -8.08
C ALA A 125 -30.68 -4.15 -7.46
N ASP A 126 -29.97 -4.78 -6.52
CA ASP A 126 -30.44 -5.99 -5.84
C ASP A 126 -31.77 -5.75 -5.10
N VAL A 127 -31.93 -4.61 -4.42
CA VAL A 127 -33.20 -4.22 -3.77
C VAL A 127 -34.33 -4.04 -4.81
N SER A 128 -34.08 -3.42 -5.96
CA SER A 128 -35.09 -3.25 -7.02
C SER A 128 -35.50 -4.56 -7.71
N ILE A 129 -34.60 -5.55 -7.76
CA ILE A 129 -34.93 -6.91 -8.21
C ILE A 129 -35.80 -7.61 -7.15
N HIS A 130 -35.44 -7.50 -5.87
CA HIS A 130 -36.20 -8.11 -4.78
C HIS A 130 -37.60 -7.50 -4.58
N GLN A 131 -37.82 -6.26 -5.03
CA GLN A 131 -39.12 -5.57 -5.03
C GLN A 131 -39.95 -5.82 -6.30
N SER A 132 -39.36 -6.33 -7.38
CA SER A 132 -40.09 -6.73 -8.60
C SER A 132 -40.43 -8.23 -8.64
N VAL A 133 -39.70 -9.07 -7.90
CA VAL A 133 -40.09 -10.47 -7.63
C VAL A 133 -41.05 -10.52 -6.44
N GLY A 134 -42.30 -10.15 -6.67
CA GLY A 134 -43.41 -10.19 -5.70
C GLY A 134 -43.87 -11.61 -5.35
N ILE A 135 -42.99 -12.44 -4.80
CA ILE A 135 -43.38 -13.73 -4.22
C ILE A 135 -43.88 -13.48 -2.79
N THR A 136 -45.20 -13.52 -2.62
CA THR A 136 -45.83 -13.64 -1.31
C THR A 136 -45.37 -14.94 -0.65
N VAL A 137 -44.52 -14.84 0.36
CA VAL A 137 -44.14 -16.00 1.19
C VAL A 137 -45.33 -16.36 2.08
N VAL A 138 -46.21 -17.19 1.53
CA VAL A 138 -47.25 -17.89 2.30
C VAL A 138 -46.53 -18.79 3.31
N GLN A 139 -46.75 -18.55 4.59
CA GLN A 139 -46.21 -19.41 5.64
C GLN A 139 -46.88 -20.80 5.57
N PRO A 140 -46.14 -21.91 5.81
CA PRO A 140 -46.74 -23.23 5.76
C PRO A 140 -47.79 -23.43 6.86
N ILE A 141 -49.05 -23.61 6.46
CA ILE A 141 -50.11 -24.10 7.34
C ILE A 141 -49.91 -25.61 7.53
N GLN A 142 -49.92 -26.08 8.77
CA GLN A 142 -49.94 -27.51 9.08
C GLN A 142 -51.40 -28.03 9.00
N PRO A 143 -51.63 -29.27 8.51
CA PRO A 143 -52.98 -29.79 8.24
C PRO A 143 -53.79 -30.06 9.51
N ASP A 144 -55.11 -30.10 9.33
CA ASP A 144 -56.15 -30.02 10.36
C ASP A 144 -56.30 -31.25 11.27
N GLU A 145 -56.71 -31.00 12.53
CA GLU A 145 -57.64 -31.89 13.25
C GLU A 145 -58.73 -31.07 13.99
N LEU A 146 -59.97 -31.30 13.58
CA LEU A 146 -61.29 -31.13 14.23
C LEU A 146 -61.67 -29.88 15.08
N GLU A 147 -62.69 -29.19 14.56
CA GLU A 147 -63.86 -28.55 15.21
C GLU A 147 -63.94 -28.39 16.75
N ASP A 148 -63.85 -27.14 17.23
CA ASP A 148 -64.96 -26.31 17.79
C ASP A 148 -64.41 -24.88 18.00
N GLY A 149 -65.12 -23.74 18.04
CA GLY A 149 -66.54 -23.42 17.90
C GLY A 149 -66.76 -21.92 18.23
N CYS A 150 -67.77 -21.27 17.64
CA CYS A 150 -68.28 -19.93 18.00
C CYS A 150 -67.39 -18.65 17.84
N ASN A 151 -67.48 -18.06 16.65
CA ASN A 151 -68.10 -16.73 16.41
C ASN A 151 -67.60 -15.43 17.11
N GLU A 152 -67.00 -14.58 16.27
CA GLU A 152 -67.39 -13.16 16.04
C GLU A 152 -66.96 -12.01 17.00
N LYS A 153 -66.48 -10.92 16.37
CA LYS A 153 -66.32 -9.51 16.76
C LYS A 153 -66.65 -9.10 18.22
N THR A 154 -65.82 -8.24 18.82
CA THR A 154 -66.14 -6.80 19.02
C THR A 154 -64.97 -5.96 19.56
N ILE A 155 -64.87 -4.74 19.01
CA ILE A 155 -64.28 -3.47 19.46
C ILE A 155 -63.50 -3.45 20.80
N CYS A 156 -62.29 -2.87 20.76
CA CYS A 156 -61.51 -2.51 21.95
C CYS A 156 -62.13 -1.32 22.73
N GLN A 157 -62.39 -1.44 24.03
CA GLN A 157 -62.68 -0.27 24.86
C GLN A 157 -62.35 -0.42 26.36
N SER A 158 -61.53 0.52 26.84
CA SER A 158 -61.55 1.19 28.17
C SER A 158 -61.51 0.41 29.50
N ASN A 159 -60.49 0.79 30.29
CA ASN A 159 -60.56 1.26 31.69
C ASN A 159 -60.31 0.34 32.90
N CYS A 160 -59.61 0.96 33.86
CA CYS A 160 -59.61 0.82 35.31
C CYS A 160 -59.01 -0.44 35.98
N ASP A 161 -58.01 -0.19 36.83
CA ASP A 161 -58.04 -0.36 38.29
C ASP A 161 -58.65 -1.67 38.85
N ASP A 162 -57.97 -2.41 39.73
CA ASP A 162 -57.81 -1.95 41.13
C ASP A 162 -56.63 -2.60 41.91
N LEU A 163 -56.47 -2.16 43.15
CA LEU A 163 -55.48 -2.49 44.17
C LEU A 163 -55.85 -3.74 45.01
N SER A 164 -54.90 -4.65 45.25
CA SER A 164 -54.68 -5.21 46.62
C SER A 164 -53.48 -6.17 46.77
N THR A 165 -52.78 -5.97 47.89
CA THR A 165 -52.05 -6.98 48.69
C THR A 165 -52.82 -7.09 50.04
N PRO A 166 -52.51 -7.92 51.08
CA PRO A 166 -51.21 -8.57 51.40
C PRO A 166 -51.28 -9.94 52.15
N SER A 167 -50.14 -10.31 52.78
CA SER A 167 -50.03 -11.11 54.04
C SER A 167 -50.21 -12.64 53.99
N THR A 168 -49.74 -13.45 54.96
CA THR A 168 -48.46 -13.52 55.75
C THR A 168 -48.38 -14.88 56.47
N ASN A 169 -47.16 -15.36 56.78
CA ASN A 169 -46.84 -16.47 57.72
C ASN A 169 -47.32 -17.89 57.32
N SER A 170 -46.76 -19.06 57.72
CA SER A 170 -45.66 -19.55 58.60
C SER A 170 -46.25 -20.55 59.62
N GLY A 171 -45.99 -21.86 59.48
CA GLY A 171 -46.48 -22.89 60.42
C GLY A 171 -46.26 -24.37 60.03
N SER A 172 -45.22 -24.96 60.63
CA SER A 172 -44.87 -26.39 60.88
C SER A 172 -45.84 -27.58 60.58
N ASP A 173 -45.24 -28.61 59.97
CA ASP A 173 -45.22 -30.06 60.34
C ASP A 173 -46.36 -31.07 60.01
N GLN A 174 -45.93 -32.19 59.38
CA GLN A 174 -46.38 -33.61 59.42
C GLN A 174 -47.85 -33.99 59.11
N ALA A 175 -48.18 -35.12 58.43
CA ALA A 175 -47.39 -36.23 57.85
C ALA A 175 -48.23 -37.04 56.82
N ILE A 176 -47.59 -38.01 56.11
CA ILE A 176 -48.18 -39.30 55.62
C ILE A 176 -49.38 -39.17 54.64
N VAL A 177 -49.29 -39.47 53.32
CA VAL A 177 -48.18 -39.86 52.40
C VAL A 177 -48.50 -39.22 51.00
N ASP A 178 -48.14 -39.61 49.76
CA ASP A 178 -47.47 -40.75 49.07
C ASP A 178 -47.02 -40.26 47.65
N ASN A 179 -46.33 -40.92 46.71
CA ASN A 179 -45.59 -42.21 46.61
C ASN A 179 -44.52 -42.08 45.46
N ILE A 180 -44.09 -43.22 44.88
CA ILE A 180 -43.51 -43.52 43.55
C ILE A 180 -43.65 -42.41 42.46
N SER A 181 -42.61 -42.01 41.70
CA SER A 181 -41.17 -42.35 41.77
C SER A 181 -40.28 -41.47 40.85
N ILE A 182 -39.00 -41.24 41.25
CA ILE A 182 -37.74 -41.37 40.44
C ILE A 182 -37.76 -40.75 39.01
N THR A 183 -36.96 -39.76 38.56
CA THR A 183 -35.69 -39.08 39.00
C THR A 183 -35.47 -37.83 38.10
N SER A 184 -34.60 -36.82 38.31
CA SER A 184 -33.64 -36.46 39.37
C SER A 184 -33.38 -34.93 39.40
N LYS A 185 -32.73 -34.46 40.49
CA LYS A 185 -32.05 -33.15 40.74
C LYS A 185 -31.48 -32.40 39.50
N LYS A 186 -31.31 -31.07 39.49
CA LYS A 186 -31.26 -30.09 40.62
C LYS A 186 -31.56 -28.63 40.20
N ARG A 187 -32.03 -27.86 41.19
CA ARG A 187 -31.96 -26.39 41.41
C ARG A 187 -30.67 -25.72 40.84
N THR A 188 -30.57 -24.39 40.61
CA THR A 188 -31.14 -23.25 41.36
C THR A 188 -30.92 -21.89 40.63
N ALA A 189 -31.47 -20.83 41.22
CA ALA A 189 -30.98 -19.43 41.26
C ALA A 189 -31.60 -18.40 40.29
N SER A 190 -31.82 -17.21 40.84
CA SER A 190 -32.25 -16.00 40.13
C SER A 190 -31.01 -15.20 39.67
N VAL A 191 -31.09 -14.66 38.47
CA VAL A 191 -30.34 -13.45 38.08
C VAL A 191 -31.31 -12.53 37.35
N VAL A 192 -31.46 -11.30 37.83
CA VAL A 192 -32.12 -10.22 37.08
C VAL A 192 -31.10 -9.68 36.08
N HIS A 193 -31.45 -9.70 34.80
CA HIS A 193 -30.70 -8.97 33.77
C HIS A 193 -31.56 -7.83 33.22
N HIS A 194 -31.04 -6.60 33.37
CA HIS A 194 -31.50 -5.47 32.56
C HIS A 194 -31.20 -5.77 31.09
N HIS A 195 -32.19 -5.59 30.23
CA HIS A 195 -31.96 -5.47 28.79
C HIS A 195 -31.56 -4.03 28.46
N ASP A 196 -30.30 -3.68 28.71
CA ASP A 196 -29.72 -2.48 28.12
C ASP A 196 -29.64 -2.65 26.60
N HIS A 197 -30.21 -1.69 25.86
CA HIS A 197 -30.25 -1.69 24.41
C HIS A 197 -28.90 -1.28 23.80
N HIS A 198 -27.88 -2.11 24.00
CA HIS A 198 -26.65 -2.02 23.20
C HIS A 198 -26.97 -2.35 21.73
N HIS A 199 -27.21 -1.29 20.95
CA HIS A 199 -27.21 -1.33 19.49
C HIS A 199 -25.82 -1.72 18.98
N HIS A 200 -25.50 -3.01 19.02
CA HIS A 200 -24.39 -3.57 18.27
C HIS A 200 -24.78 -3.54 16.79
N VAL A 201 -24.50 -2.40 16.15
CA VAL A 201 -24.56 -2.25 14.70
C VAL A 201 -23.64 -3.32 14.12
N MET A 202 -24.24 -4.34 13.50
CA MET A 202 -23.50 -5.36 12.76
C MET A 202 -22.95 -4.71 11.50
N ALA A 203 -21.78 -4.09 11.64
CA ALA A 203 -20.96 -3.64 10.53
C ALA A 203 -20.47 -4.86 9.75
N ASP A 204 -21.31 -5.34 8.82
CA ASP A 204 -20.98 -6.40 7.88
C ASP A 204 -19.78 -5.95 7.02
N SER A 205 -18.61 -6.52 7.32
CA SER A 205 -17.33 -5.93 6.98
C SER A 205 -16.32 -6.98 6.52
N ASN A 206 -15.35 -6.54 5.73
CA ASN A 206 -14.10 -7.26 5.45
C ASN A 206 -14.19 -8.57 4.63
N ARG A 207 -14.86 -8.52 3.47
CA ARG A 207 -14.47 -9.36 2.30
C ARG A 207 -13.99 -8.57 1.07
N THR A 208 -14.01 -7.24 1.12
CA THR A 208 -13.54 -6.35 0.04
C THR A 208 -12.15 -5.75 0.30
N LEU A 209 -11.82 -5.39 1.55
CA LEU A 209 -10.61 -4.58 1.86
C LEU A 209 -9.28 -5.12 1.30
N PRO A 210 -8.92 -6.42 1.43
CA PRO A 210 -7.62 -6.90 0.96
C PRO A 210 -7.42 -6.74 -0.55
N SER A 211 -8.51 -6.77 -1.32
CA SER A 211 -8.49 -6.60 -2.78
C SER A 211 -8.42 -5.13 -3.22
N VAL A 212 -8.70 -4.17 -2.33
CA VAL A 212 -8.54 -2.73 -2.61
C VAL A 212 -7.11 -2.30 -2.30
N GLN A 213 -6.55 -2.72 -1.16
CA GLN A 213 -5.15 -2.42 -0.80
C GLN A 213 -4.16 -2.95 -1.85
N GLY A 214 -4.35 -4.19 -2.31
CA GLY A 214 -3.53 -4.75 -3.40
C GLY A 214 -3.77 -4.11 -4.77
N LEU A 215 -4.93 -3.45 -4.98
CA LEU A 215 -5.20 -2.71 -6.21
C LEU A 215 -4.51 -1.34 -6.20
N LEU A 216 -4.51 -0.64 -5.06
CA LEU A 216 -3.85 0.66 -4.89
C LEU A 216 -2.34 0.56 -5.13
N ILE A 217 -1.66 -0.37 -4.42
CA ILE A 217 -0.22 -0.65 -4.61
C ILE A 217 0.14 -0.91 -6.07
N ILE A 218 -0.68 -1.67 -6.80
CA ILE A 218 -0.42 -1.94 -8.22
C ILE A 218 -0.69 -0.72 -9.11
N ILE A 219 -1.65 0.14 -8.76
CA ILE A 219 -1.91 1.41 -9.48
C ILE A 219 -0.77 2.41 -9.23
N GLY A 220 -0.39 2.65 -7.97
CA GLY A 220 0.69 3.57 -7.61
C GLY A 220 2.01 3.17 -8.25
N LEU A 221 2.39 1.89 -8.13
CA LEU A 221 3.60 1.36 -8.78
C LEU A 221 3.51 1.34 -10.31
N SER A 222 2.35 1.04 -10.92
CA SER A 222 2.22 1.18 -12.38
C SER A 222 2.43 2.63 -12.84
N LEU A 223 2.03 3.61 -12.03
CA LEU A 223 2.19 5.01 -12.38
C LEU A 223 3.64 5.48 -12.20
N HIS A 224 4.35 5.00 -11.17
CA HIS A 224 5.80 5.13 -11.09
C HIS A 224 6.50 4.49 -12.32
N GLU A 225 6.22 3.22 -12.60
CA GLU A 225 6.93 2.46 -13.63
C GLU A 225 6.73 2.98 -15.06
N ILE A 226 5.60 3.61 -15.38
CA ILE A 226 5.41 4.22 -16.69
C ILE A 226 6.19 5.54 -16.83
N LEU A 227 6.35 6.32 -15.76
CA LEU A 227 7.13 7.56 -15.78
C LEU A 227 8.62 7.26 -15.99
N GLU A 228 9.20 6.38 -15.17
CA GLU A 228 10.59 5.89 -15.33
C GLU A 228 10.81 5.24 -16.70
N GLY A 229 9.83 4.44 -17.17
CA GLY A 229 9.90 3.80 -18.47
C GLY A 229 9.96 4.83 -19.61
N VAL A 230 9.15 5.89 -19.56
CA VAL A 230 9.20 6.95 -20.58
C VAL A 230 10.53 7.70 -20.51
N ALA A 231 11.08 7.98 -19.32
CA ALA A 231 12.40 8.62 -19.17
C ALA A 231 13.51 7.81 -19.89
N ILE A 232 13.68 6.52 -19.56
CA ILE A 232 14.62 5.60 -20.26
C ILE A 232 14.38 5.58 -21.79
N GLY A 233 13.12 5.72 -22.22
CA GLY A 233 12.76 5.78 -23.63
C GLY A 233 13.15 7.10 -24.33
N LEU A 234 13.28 8.22 -23.61
CA LEU A 234 13.63 9.53 -24.16
C LEU A 234 15.14 9.71 -24.37
N GLU A 235 15.98 9.11 -23.53
CA GLU A 235 17.44 9.36 -23.46
C GLU A 235 18.18 9.29 -24.81
N GLU A 236 19.05 10.26 -25.09
CA GLU A 236 19.68 10.42 -26.41
C GLU A 236 21.06 9.76 -26.56
N THR A 237 21.71 9.29 -25.49
CA THR A 237 22.95 8.51 -25.59
C THR A 237 22.81 7.08 -25.03
N GLU A 238 23.69 6.20 -25.48
CA GLU A 238 23.73 4.81 -25.00
C GLU A 238 24.20 4.72 -23.53
N GLY A 239 25.06 5.66 -23.09
CA GLY A 239 25.53 5.71 -21.70
C GLY A 239 24.39 5.97 -20.73
N ASP A 240 23.59 6.99 -21.00
CA ASP A 240 22.48 7.43 -20.14
C ASP A 240 21.39 6.36 -20.08
N VAL A 241 21.07 5.71 -21.22
CA VAL A 241 20.17 4.55 -21.26
C VAL A 241 20.66 3.42 -20.35
N TRP A 242 21.95 3.08 -20.38
CA TRP A 242 22.49 2.01 -19.51
C TRP A 242 22.57 2.43 -18.04
N GLY A 243 22.90 3.69 -17.74
CA GLY A 243 22.94 4.26 -16.40
C GLY A 243 21.56 4.24 -15.73
N LEU A 244 20.57 4.86 -16.37
CA LEU A 244 19.21 4.91 -15.86
C LEU A 244 18.56 3.51 -15.83
N PHE A 245 18.84 2.64 -16.80
CA PHE A 245 18.46 1.22 -16.71
C PHE A 245 19.05 0.53 -15.47
N ALA A 246 20.33 0.72 -15.18
CA ALA A 246 20.99 0.08 -14.04
C ALA A 246 20.41 0.58 -12.71
N ALA A 247 20.27 1.91 -12.57
CA ALA A 247 19.69 2.54 -11.39
C ALA A 247 18.25 2.08 -11.16
N VAL A 248 17.39 2.10 -12.20
CA VAL A 248 16.01 1.59 -12.14
C VAL A 248 15.96 0.09 -11.84
N ALA A 249 16.84 -0.72 -12.44
CA ALA A 249 16.86 -2.17 -12.20
C ALA A 249 17.11 -2.53 -10.72
N THR A 250 17.98 -1.81 -10.02
CA THR A 250 18.31 -2.12 -8.61
C THR A 250 17.09 -2.06 -7.70
N HIS A 251 16.34 -0.95 -7.73
CA HIS A 251 15.18 -0.77 -6.86
C HIS A 251 13.96 -1.55 -7.38
N LYS A 252 13.67 -1.51 -8.68
CA LYS A 252 12.51 -2.17 -9.30
C LYS A 252 12.43 -3.67 -8.98
N PHE A 253 13.56 -4.37 -9.07
CA PHE A 253 13.62 -5.81 -8.81
C PHE A 253 13.37 -6.15 -7.33
N VAL A 254 13.86 -5.33 -6.40
CA VAL A 254 13.60 -5.47 -4.97
C VAL A 254 12.14 -5.17 -4.63
N ILE A 255 11.60 -4.06 -5.16
CA ILE A 255 10.20 -3.63 -4.97
C ILE A 255 9.24 -4.70 -5.48
N THR A 256 9.43 -5.18 -6.71
CA THR A 256 8.57 -6.18 -7.34
C THR A 256 8.55 -7.49 -6.53
N PHE A 257 9.70 -7.93 -6.04
CA PHE A 257 9.81 -9.10 -5.16
C PHE A 257 9.05 -8.88 -3.84
N CYS A 258 9.18 -7.72 -3.19
CA CYS A 258 8.43 -7.38 -1.98
C CYS A 258 6.90 -7.35 -2.23
N VAL A 259 6.44 -6.76 -3.33
CA VAL A 259 5.01 -6.69 -3.71
C VAL A 259 4.45 -8.08 -4.02
N GLY A 260 5.21 -8.92 -4.72
CA GLY A 260 4.88 -10.34 -4.92
C GLY A 260 4.82 -11.12 -3.60
N LEU A 261 5.68 -10.79 -2.64
CA LEU A 261 5.72 -11.42 -1.32
C LEU A 261 4.51 -11.02 -0.45
N ASP A 262 4.13 -9.74 -0.45
CA ASP A 262 2.94 -9.29 0.26
C ASP A 262 1.69 -9.98 -0.28
N MET A 263 1.46 -9.98 -1.60
CA MET A 263 0.31 -10.65 -2.21
C MET A 263 0.25 -12.14 -1.89
N ALA A 264 1.38 -12.85 -2.00
CA ALA A 264 1.46 -14.27 -1.67
C ALA A 264 1.21 -14.53 -0.17
N SER A 265 1.68 -13.64 0.71
CA SER A 265 1.51 -13.74 2.17
C SER A 265 0.06 -13.54 2.61
N ASN A 266 -0.63 -12.53 2.06
CA ASN A 266 -2.04 -12.22 2.35
C ASN A 266 -3.02 -13.18 1.66
N GLY A 267 -2.53 -14.15 0.88
CA GLY A 267 -3.37 -15.17 0.25
C GLY A 267 -4.14 -14.70 -0.98
N VAL A 268 -3.60 -13.71 -1.72
CA VAL A 268 -4.14 -13.33 -3.04
C VAL A 268 -4.16 -14.57 -3.95
N LYS A 269 -5.22 -14.71 -4.76
CA LYS A 269 -5.35 -15.84 -5.68
C LYS A 269 -4.15 -15.84 -6.65
N PRO A 270 -3.38 -16.94 -6.82
CA PRO A 270 -2.19 -16.94 -7.66
C PRO A 270 -2.43 -16.52 -9.11
N SER A 271 -3.62 -16.76 -9.68
CA SER A 271 -4.00 -16.25 -11.01
C SER A 271 -4.15 -14.73 -11.06
N LEU A 272 -4.64 -14.10 -9.98
CA LEU A 272 -4.73 -12.65 -9.86
C LEU A 272 -3.35 -12.03 -9.61
N GLN A 273 -2.50 -12.67 -8.80
CA GLN A 273 -1.09 -12.24 -8.65
C GLN A 273 -0.32 -12.33 -9.97
N ILE A 274 -0.51 -13.40 -10.76
CA ILE A 274 0.05 -13.51 -12.11
C ILE A 274 -0.47 -12.37 -13.01
N CYS A 275 -1.76 -12.05 -12.95
CA CYS A 275 -2.33 -10.93 -13.71
C CYS A 275 -1.69 -9.58 -13.34
N TYR A 276 -1.54 -9.28 -12.05
CA TYR A 276 -0.88 -8.05 -11.60
C TYR A 276 0.60 -7.97 -11.98
N MET A 277 1.34 -9.09 -11.91
CA MET A 277 2.75 -9.13 -12.31
C MET A 277 2.95 -8.99 -13.82
N ILE A 278 2.00 -9.50 -14.62
CA ILE A 278 1.95 -9.22 -16.06
C ILE A 278 1.72 -7.72 -16.30
N VAL A 279 0.81 -7.07 -15.57
CA VAL A 279 0.55 -5.63 -15.71
C VAL A 279 1.83 -4.81 -15.47
N LEU A 280 2.48 -4.93 -14.30
CA LEU A 280 3.73 -4.19 -14.01
C LEU A 280 4.79 -4.42 -15.09
N SER A 281 5.05 -5.70 -15.44
CA SER A 281 6.05 -6.03 -16.46
C SER A 281 5.76 -5.40 -17.83
N LEU A 282 4.49 -5.26 -18.22
CA LEU A 282 4.12 -4.62 -19.49
C LEU A 282 4.12 -3.10 -19.40
N VAL A 283 3.73 -2.52 -18.26
CA VAL A 283 3.73 -1.06 -18.06
C VAL A 283 5.12 -0.48 -18.26
N SER A 284 6.14 -1.13 -17.70
CA SER A 284 7.55 -0.77 -17.90
C SER A 284 7.98 -0.80 -19.38
N SER A 285 7.58 -1.84 -20.13
CA SER A 285 7.84 -1.91 -21.58
C SER A 285 7.11 -0.84 -22.37
N ILE A 286 5.85 -0.55 -22.01
CA ILE A 286 5.01 0.47 -22.65
C ILE A 286 5.60 1.85 -22.42
N GLY A 287 6.12 2.15 -21.23
CA GLY A 287 6.84 3.39 -20.95
C GLY A 287 8.01 3.60 -21.90
N ILE A 288 8.93 2.63 -21.99
CA ILE A 288 10.11 2.73 -22.88
C ILE A 288 9.69 2.88 -24.34
N GLY A 289 8.72 2.11 -24.82
CA GLY A 289 8.18 2.23 -26.17
C GLY A 289 7.49 3.58 -26.45
N VAL A 290 6.88 4.21 -25.45
CA VAL A 290 6.29 5.56 -25.57
C VAL A 290 7.39 6.64 -25.57
N GLY A 291 8.42 6.53 -24.72
CA GLY A 291 9.57 7.43 -24.76
C GLY A 291 10.29 7.38 -26.12
N MET A 292 10.53 6.17 -26.66
CA MET A 292 11.11 5.99 -28.01
C MET A 292 10.23 6.59 -29.12
N ALA A 293 8.91 6.62 -28.96
CA ALA A 293 8.02 7.29 -29.91
C ALA A 293 8.07 8.82 -29.79
N LEU A 294 8.41 9.34 -28.60
CA LEU A 294 8.47 10.77 -28.27
C LEU A 294 9.88 11.38 -28.44
N SER A 295 10.94 10.58 -28.57
CA SER A 295 12.34 11.03 -28.73
C SER A 295 12.67 11.67 -30.10
N ASN A 296 11.70 12.32 -30.72
CA ASN A 296 11.83 13.13 -31.94
C ASN A 296 11.76 14.65 -31.61
N GLY A 297 12.07 15.01 -30.36
CA GLY A 297 12.03 16.37 -29.84
C GLY A 297 13.30 17.17 -30.12
N THR A 298 13.42 18.31 -29.45
CA THR A 298 14.71 19.00 -29.28
C THR A 298 15.36 18.47 -28.01
N SER A 299 16.68 18.24 -28.02
CA SER A 299 17.42 17.64 -26.89
C SER A 299 17.08 18.27 -25.53
N VAL A 300 17.18 19.60 -25.42
CA VAL A 300 16.81 20.37 -24.20
C VAL A 300 15.36 20.10 -23.76
N GLY A 301 14.44 19.92 -24.70
CA GLY A 301 13.05 19.57 -24.42
C GLY A 301 12.84 18.10 -24.02
N LEU A 302 13.69 17.18 -24.51
CA LEU A 302 13.69 15.78 -24.12
C LEU A 302 14.26 15.63 -22.70
N VAL A 303 15.42 16.24 -22.41
CA VAL A 303 16.02 16.30 -21.06
C VAL A 303 15.05 16.89 -20.03
N LEU A 304 14.47 18.06 -20.32
CA LEU A 304 13.46 18.66 -19.43
C LEU A 304 12.24 17.76 -19.24
N THR A 305 11.85 16.98 -20.25
CA THR A 305 10.75 16.00 -20.12
C THR A 305 11.17 14.81 -19.25
N SER A 306 12.38 14.27 -19.42
CA SER A 306 12.91 13.18 -18.59
C SER A 306 12.97 13.58 -17.12
N LEU A 307 13.58 14.74 -16.81
CA LEU A 307 13.64 15.29 -15.45
C LEU A 307 12.23 15.47 -14.85
N ILE A 308 11.26 16.02 -15.59
CA ILE A 308 9.88 16.15 -15.10
C ILE A 308 9.26 14.77 -14.80
N LEU A 309 9.52 13.75 -15.63
CA LEU A 309 9.00 12.40 -15.43
C LEU A 309 9.65 11.71 -14.21
N GLN A 310 10.98 11.76 -14.08
CA GLN A 310 11.72 11.22 -12.93
C GLN A 310 11.32 11.91 -11.63
N GLY A 311 11.15 13.23 -11.63
CA GLY A 311 10.69 13.97 -10.45
C GLY A 311 9.27 13.59 -10.02
N LEU A 312 8.34 13.49 -10.98
CA LEU A 312 7.01 12.94 -10.72
C LEU A 312 7.09 11.49 -10.21
N ALA A 313 8.01 10.68 -10.74
CA ALA A 313 8.21 9.29 -10.35
C ALA A 313 8.72 9.16 -8.90
N GLY A 314 9.72 9.97 -8.50
CA GLY A 314 10.17 10.05 -7.10
C GLY A 314 9.06 10.50 -6.14
N GLY A 315 8.25 11.46 -6.55
CA GLY A 315 7.03 11.87 -5.84
C GLY A 315 6.01 10.73 -5.68
N THR A 316 5.83 9.90 -6.71
CA THR A 316 4.97 8.71 -6.60
C THR A 316 5.56 7.66 -5.65
N LEU A 317 6.88 7.41 -5.70
CA LEU A 317 7.55 6.47 -4.79
C LEU A 317 7.40 6.85 -3.32
N ILE A 318 7.59 8.12 -2.95
CA ILE A 318 7.54 8.52 -1.53
C ILE A 318 6.12 8.39 -0.95
N TYR A 319 5.09 8.54 -1.79
CA TYR A 319 3.70 8.24 -1.41
C TYR A 319 3.51 6.74 -1.12
N VAL A 320 3.87 5.89 -2.09
CA VAL A 320 3.77 4.41 -2.00
C VAL A 320 4.54 3.89 -0.78
N ALA A 321 5.75 4.41 -0.54
CA ALA A 321 6.60 4.05 0.59
C ALA A 321 5.89 4.26 1.93
N PHE A 322 5.43 5.49 2.22
CA PHE A 322 4.86 5.81 3.53
C PHE A 322 3.46 5.25 3.74
N PHE A 323 2.55 5.46 2.78
CA PHE A 323 1.12 5.22 3.01
C PHE A 323 0.70 3.80 2.63
N GLU A 324 1.13 3.29 1.48
CA GLU A 324 0.70 1.98 1.00
C GLU A 324 1.52 0.81 1.58
N VAL A 325 2.81 1.03 1.85
CA VAL A 325 3.73 0.01 2.38
C VAL A 325 3.95 0.15 3.89
N LEU A 326 4.55 1.26 4.35
CA LEU A 326 5.02 1.37 5.74
C LEU A 326 3.90 1.49 6.78
N GLU A 327 2.89 2.35 6.56
CA GLU A 327 1.74 2.45 7.47
C GLU A 327 0.93 1.14 7.49
N ARG A 328 0.76 0.51 6.32
CA ARG A 328 0.11 -0.81 6.20
C ARG A 328 0.84 -1.88 7.01
N GLU A 329 2.17 -1.95 6.96
CA GLU A 329 2.95 -2.81 7.85
C GLU A 329 2.89 -2.40 9.33
N ARG A 330 2.83 -1.09 9.64
CA ARG A 330 2.67 -0.58 11.01
C ARG A 330 1.39 -1.12 11.66
N THR A 331 0.30 -1.31 10.91
CA THR A 331 -0.95 -1.91 11.46
C THR A 331 -0.85 -3.41 11.80
N LYS A 332 0.07 -4.18 11.19
CA LYS A 332 0.14 -5.64 11.38
C LYS A 332 0.70 -6.00 12.78
N PRO A 333 0.17 -7.02 13.50
CA PRO A 333 0.72 -7.47 14.78
C PRO A 333 2.01 -8.27 14.57
N SER A 334 3.13 -7.56 14.72
CA SER A 334 4.53 -7.94 14.49
C SER A 334 5.47 -7.16 15.43
N ASN A 335 6.75 -7.54 15.53
CA ASN A 335 7.72 -6.83 16.36
C ASN A 335 8.11 -5.47 15.75
N LYS A 336 7.75 -4.37 16.42
CA LYS A 336 7.94 -2.99 15.94
C LYS A 336 9.39 -2.51 15.89
N LEU A 337 10.25 -2.98 16.80
CA LEU A 337 11.69 -2.68 16.76
C LEU A 337 12.35 -3.38 15.57
N MET A 338 11.93 -4.61 15.27
CA MET A 338 12.40 -5.35 14.11
C MET A 338 11.90 -4.72 12.80
N GLN A 339 10.64 -4.26 12.72
CA GLN A 339 10.15 -3.49 11.57
C GLN A 339 10.99 -2.24 11.34
N TRP A 340 11.19 -1.40 12.36
CA TRP A 340 12.05 -0.21 12.26
C TRP A 340 13.48 -0.55 11.79
N ALA A 341 14.08 -1.60 12.36
CA ALA A 341 15.42 -2.04 11.99
C ALA A 341 15.51 -2.52 10.54
N THR A 342 14.47 -3.16 9.99
CA THR A 342 14.48 -3.56 8.57
C THR A 342 14.16 -2.42 7.61
N VAL A 343 13.37 -1.40 8.01
CA VAL A 343 13.27 -0.14 7.23
C VAL A 343 14.65 0.51 7.12
N LEU A 344 15.35 0.68 8.24
CA LEU A 344 16.69 1.27 8.24
C LEU A 344 17.69 0.43 7.43
N LEU A 345 17.61 -0.90 7.52
CA LEU A 345 18.44 -1.80 6.71
C LEU A 345 18.15 -1.67 5.20
N GLY A 346 16.88 -1.51 4.80
CA GLY A 346 16.51 -1.30 3.40
C GLY A 346 17.00 0.04 2.84
N TYR A 347 16.89 1.09 3.66
CA TYR A 347 17.37 2.43 3.31
C TYR A 347 18.91 2.45 3.15
N LEU A 348 19.64 1.88 4.10
CA LEU A 348 21.11 1.77 4.04
C LEU A 348 21.58 0.79 2.94
N PHE A 349 20.79 -0.23 2.60
CA PHE A 349 21.08 -1.15 1.50
C PHE A 349 21.05 -0.45 0.14
N MET A 350 20.04 0.41 -0.11
CA MET A 350 19.97 1.16 -1.36
C MET A 350 21.08 2.19 -1.49
N ILE A 351 21.36 2.98 -0.45
CA ILE A 351 22.53 3.88 -0.44
C ILE A 351 23.83 3.11 -0.70
N GLY A 352 23.93 1.88 -0.17
CA GLY A 352 25.06 0.99 -0.42
C GLY A 352 25.11 0.38 -1.82
N LEU A 353 24.00 0.30 -2.57
CA LEU A 353 23.98 -0.07 -3.98
C LEU A 353 24.28 1.14 -4.87
N GLU A 354 23.64 2.28 -4.60
CA GLU A 354 23.85 3.57 -5.27
C GLU A 354 25.35 3.92 -5.24
N ALA A 355 26.00 3.89 -4.07
CA ALA A 355 27.43 4.11 -3.93
C ALA A 355 28.36 2.99 -4.46
N LEU A 356 27.81 1.92 -5.07
CA LEU A 356 28.57 0.85 -5.74
C LEU A 356 28.37 0.83 -7.27
N ILE A 357 27.39 1.58 -7.79
CA ILE A 357 27.27 1.84 -9.21
C ILE A 357 28.24 2.99 -9.53
N PRO A 358 29.23 2.82 -10.42
CA PRO A 358 30.01 3.95 -10.89
C PRO A 358 29.09 4.83 -11.73
N GLU A 359 28.87 6.07 -11.29
CA GLU A 359 28.31 7.10 -12.16
C GLU A 359 29.22 7.25 -13.37
N HIS A 360 28.65 7.12 -14.57
CA HIS A 360 29.34 7.51 -15.78
C HIS A 360 29.29 9.03 -15.84
N GLU A 361 30.41 9.69 -15.51
CA GLU A 361 30.57 11.14 -15.60
C GLU A 361 30.03 11.65 -16.95
N HIS A 362 28.91 12.39 -16.93
CA HIS A 362 28.45 13.14 -18.10
C HIS A 362 29.59 14.09 -18.47
N GLY A 363 30.13 13.93 -19.68
CA GLY A 363 31.53 14.24 -19.94
C GLY A 363 31.93 15.70 -19.64
N GLU A 364 32.94 15.87 -18.78
CA GLU A 364 33.61 17.16 -18.59
C GLU A 364 34.05 17.71 -19.97
N HIS A 365 33.51 18.86 -20.37
CA HIS A 365 34.10 19.64 -21.45
C HIS A 365 35.48 20.12 -20.99
N GLU A 366 36.56 19.58 -21.57
CA GLU A 366 37.94 19.79 -21.15
C GLU A 366 38.32 21.28 -20.98
N GLU A 367 38.37 21.79 -19.74
CA GLU A 367 39.33 22.84 -19.37
C GLU A 367 40.60 22.17 -18.83
N HIS A 368 41.70 22.32 -19.56
CA HIS A 368 42.94 21.58 -19.35
C HIS A 368 43.75 22.12 -18.15
N GLY A 369 43.23 21.95 -16.94
CA GLY A 369 43.83 22.34 -15.66
C GLY A 369 44.36 21.16 -14.86
N THR A 370 45.65 21.18 -14.48
CA THR A 370 46.25 20.15 -13.63
C THR A 370 45.99 20.44 -12.14
N GLU A 371 44.80 20.05 -11.64
CA GLU A 371 44.51 20.14 -10.19
C GLU A 371 45.37 19.15 -9.37
N ASP A 372 45.94 19.66 -8.27
CA ASP A 372 46.76 18.89 -7.33
C ASP A 372 45.89 17.89 -6.51
N PRO A 373 46.31 16.63 -6.31
CA PRO A 373 45.54 15.65 -5.51
C PRO A 373 45.24 16.10 -4.07
N HIS A 374 46.02 17.02 -3.47
CA HIS A 374 45.68 17.62 -2.18
C HIS A 374 44.36 18.43 -2.22
N LEU A 375 44.03 19.04 -3.36
CA LEU A 375 42.82 19.84 -3.52
C LEU A 375 41.55 18.98 -3.56
N ARG A 376 41.59 17.80 -4.19
CA ARG A 376 40.45 16.84 -4.16
C ARG A 376 40.17 16.34 -2.74
N LEU A 377 41.21 16.09 -1.93
CA LEU A 377 41.03 15.76 -0.50
C LEU A 377 40.44 16.94 0.31
N GLN A 378 40.81 18.18 0.01
CA GLN A 378 40.25 19.36 0.67
C GLN A 378 38.78 19.63 0.27
N LYS A 379 38.42 19.41 -1.00
CA LYS A 379 37.01 19.43 -1.46
C LYS A 379 36.18 18.38 -0.71
N LEU A 380 36.63 17.12 -0.67
CA LEU A 380 35.97 16.04 0.09
C LEU A 380 35.81 16.35 1.59
N ALA A 381 36.87 16.83 2.24
CA ALA A 381 36.82 17.21 3.65
C ALA A 381 35.83 18.35 3.93
N THR A 382 35.69 19.30 3.00
CA THR A 382 34.75 20.43 3.12
C THR A 382 33.30 19.97 2.99
N VAL A 383 33.01 19.03 2.07
CA VAL A 383 31.66 18.43 1.92
C VAL A 383 31.25 17.61 3.15
N MET A 384 32.20 16.91 3.82
CA MET A 384 31.91 16.13 5.03
C MET A 384 31.88 16.94 6.34
N ALA A 385 32.46 18.14 6.39
CA ALA A 385 32.59 18.92 7.62
C ALA A 385 31.28 19.40 8.28
N PRO A 386 30.28 19.96 7.57
CA PRO A 386 29.13 20.65 8.18
C PRO A 386 28.02 19.72 8.71
N ARG A 387 28.38 18.59 9.35
CA ARG A 387 27.45 17.74 10.12
C ARG A 387 27.86 17.44 11.57
N LEU A 388 28.99 17.98 12.06
CA LEU A 388 29.48 17.68 13.42
C LEU A 388 29.81 18.89 14.34
N LEU A 389 29.70 20.14 13.87
CA LEU A 389 30.05 21.34 14.65
C LEU A 389 28.91 22.37 14.78
N GLY A 390 27.66 21.90 14.90
CA GLY A 390 26.47 22.72 15.11
C GLY A 390 26.05 22.93 16.57
N PHE A 391 26.98 23.01 17.54
CA PHE A 391 26.61 23.11 18.97
C PHE A 391 27.59 23.86 19.90
N HIS A 392 28.08 25.02 19.47
CA HIS A 392 28.55 26.17 20.28
C HIS A 392 28.45 27.38 19.33
N GLY A 393 27.97 28.56 19.71
CA GLY A 393 27.55 29.05 21.03
C GLY A 393 27.73 30.57 21.02
N GLU A 394 26.74 31.29 20.48
CA GLU A 394 26.80 32.76 20.37
C GLU A 394 26.91 33.41 21.74
N HIS A 395 27.91 34.26 21.91
CA HIS A 395 28.06 35.16 23.05
C HIS A 395 28.58 36.51 22.57
N ASP A 396 28.16 37.56 23.26
CA ASP A 396 28.16 38.94 22.84
C ASP A 396 29.54 39.56 22.57
N SER A 397 29.62 40.39 21.54
CA SER A 397 30.44 41.60 21.57
C SER A 397 29.94 42.67 20.60
N HIS A 398 28.79 43.29 20.90
CA HIS A 398 28.46 44.61 20.34
C HIS A 398 29.42 45.64 20.92
N ASN A 399 30.10 46.41 20.06
CA ASN A 399 30.99 47.48 20.49
C ASN A 399 30.95 48.67 19.52
N HIS A 400 29.82 49.41 19.54
CA HIS A 400 29.77 50.84 19.22
C HIS A 400 28.49 51.49 19.73
#